data_AF-A0A926DVJ7-F1
#
_entry.id   AF-A0A926DVJ7-F1
#
_cell.length_a   1.000
_cell.length_b   1.000
_cell.length_c   1.000
_cell.angle_alpha   90.00
_cell.angle_beta   90.00
_cell.angle_gamma   90.00
#
_symmetry.space_group_name_H-M   'P 1'
#
loop_
_entity.id
_entity.type
_entity.pdbx_description
1 polymer ?
#
loop_
_entity_poly.entity_id
_entity_poly.type
_entity_poly.pdbx_seq_one_letter_code
_entity_poly.pdbx_strand_id
1 'polypeptide(L)' 'MKPSTFEEAMERLDAITMRMEQENLPLEEMMALYKEGLALQKYCVKVLDTTEKEITILQQDEEEPSW' A
#
# COMPACT_ATOMS: atom_id res chain seq x y z
N MET A 1 -1.46 4.06 -14.44
CA MET A 1 -0.07 4.02 -13.92
C MET A 1 -0.12 3.18 -12.64
N LYS A 2 0.81 2.25 -12.42
CA LYS A 2 0.96 1.66 -11.08
C LYS A 2 1.52 2.77 -10.16
N PRO A 3 1.11 2.87 -8.88
CA PRO A 3 1.70 3.86 -7.98
C PRO A 3 3.21 3.64 -7.91
N SER A 4 3.96 4.73 -7.96
CA SER A 4 5.41 4.72 -7.92
C SER A 4 5.93 4.74 -6.48
N THR A 5 5.11 5.24 -5.54
CA THR A 5 5.44 5.34 -4.11
C THR A 5 4.31 4.83 -3.19
N PHE A 6 4.62 4.67 -1.92
CA PHE A 6 3.65 4.32 -0.87
C PHE A 6 2.57 5.39 -0.72
N GLU A 7 2.99 6.67 -0.68
CA GLU A 7 2.10 7.82 -0.53
C GLU A 7 1.12 7.91 -1.70
N GLU A 8 1.59 7.74 -2.95
CA GLU A 8 0.73 7.71 -4.14
C GLU A 8 -0.28 6.55 -4.08
N ALA A 9 0.15 5.38 -3.57
CA ALA A 9 -0.75 4.23 -3.43
C ALA A 9 -1.84 4.48 -2.38
N MET A 10 -1.49 5.15 -1.28
CA MET A 10 -2.42 5.55 -0.22
C MET A 10 -3.40 6.62 -0.71
N GLU A 11 -2.92 7.68 -1.36
CA GLU A 11 -3.79 8.70 -1.97
C GLU A 11 -4.77 8.08 -2.98
N ARG A 12 -4.31 7.10 -3.76
CA ARG A 12 -5.19 6.39 -4.69
C ARG A 12 -6.22 5.52 -3.98
N LEU A 13 -5.86 4.85 -2.89
CA LEU A 13 -6.81 4.08 -2.07
C LEU A 13 -7.90 4.97 -1.46
N ASP A 14 -7.54 6.17 -0.99
CA ASP A 14 -8.50 7.15 -0.48
C ASP A 14 -9.45 7.61 -1.60
N ALA A 15 -8.90 7.92 -2.78
CA ALA A 15 -9.72 8.30 -3.93
C ALA A 15 -10.67 7.17 -4.39
N ILE A 16 -10.22 5.91 -4.35
CA ILE A 16 -11.07 4.74 -4.63
C ILE A 16 -12.20 4.65 -3.60
N THR A 17 -11.89 4.77 -2.31
CA THR A 17 -12.88 4.73 -1.23
C THR A 17 -13.92 5.82 -1.41
N MET A 18 -13.49 7.06 -1.64
CA MET A 18 -14.38 8.19 -1.94
C MET A 18 -15.25 7.94 -3.17
N ARG A 19 -14.73 7.30 -4.22
CA ARG A 19 -15.53 6.97 -5.42
C ARG A 19 -16.54 5.85 -5.14
N MET A 20 -16.17 4.86 -4.33
CA MET A 20 -17.04 3.73 -3.96
C MET A 20 -18.21 4.15 -3.05
N GLU A 21 -18.07 5.26 -2.33
CA GLU A 21 -19.13 5.84 -1.49
C GLU A 21 -20.16 6.67 -2.27
N GLN A 22 -19.89 7.00 -3.53
CA GLN A 22 -20.82 7.79 -4.35
C GLN A 22 -22.04 6.98 -4.80
N GLU A 23 -23.21 7.62 -4.76
CA GLU A 23 -24.43 7.04 -5.30
C GLU A 23 -24.31 6.84 -6.82
N ASN A 24 -24.98 5.80 -7.34
CA ASN A 24 -25.00 5.43 -8.77
C ASN A 24 -23.66 5.01 -9.38
N LEU A 25 -22.81 4.31 -8.62
CA LEU A 25 -21.64 3.64 -9.19
C LEU A 25 -22.06 2.39 -10.01
N PRO A 26 -21.76 2.31 -11.32
CA PRO A 26 -22.06 1.13 -12.12
C PRO A 26 -21.30 -0.09 -11.59
N LEU A 27 -21.93 -1.28 -11.66
CA LEU A 27 -21.33 -2.52 -11.17
C LEU A 27 -19.96 -2.83 -11.80
N GLU A 28 -19.80 -2.56 -13.09
CA GLU A 28 -18.52 -2.76 -13.79
C GLU A 28 -17.41 -1.86 -13.22
N GLU A 29 -17.74 -0.61 -12.89
CA GLU A 29 -16.81 0.35 -12.30
C GLU A 29 -16.47 -0.05 -10.86
N MET A 30 -17.47 -0.47 -10.07
CA MET A 30 -17.26 -1.00 -8.73
C MET A 30 -16.29 -2.20 -8.73
N MET A 31 -16.46 -3.12 -9.67
CA MET A 31 -15.58 -4.28 -9.80
C MET A 31 -14.16 -3.90 -10.23
N ALA A 32 -14.02 -2.88 -11.08
CA ALA A 32 -12.71 -2.37 -11.47
C ALA A 32 -11.98 -1.70 -10.29
N LEU A 33 -12.67 -0.82 -9.57
CA LEU A 33 -12.16 -0.12 -8.39
C LEU A 33 -11.78 -1.10 -7.27
N TYR A 34 -12.58 -2.13 -7.05
CA TYR A 34 -12.26 -3.17 -6.06
C TYR A 34 -10.98 -3.94 -6.41
N LYS A 35 -10.81 -4.34 -7.68
CA LYS A 35 -9.58 -5.01 -8.14
C LYS A 35 -8.36 -4.12 -8.02
N GLU A 36 -8.52 -2.83 -8.35
CA GLU A 36 -7.46 -1.84 -8.18
C GLU A 36 -7.09 -1.68 -6.69
N GLY A 37 -8.09 -1.51 -5.81
CA GLY A 37 -7.89 -1.40 -4.38
C GLY A 37 -7.15 -2.60 -3.79
N LEU A 38 -7.50 -3.83 -4.18
CA LEU A 38 -6.77 -5.03 -3.77
C LEU A 38 -5.30 -5.04 -4.22
N ALA A 39 -5.01 -4.54 -5.41
CA ALA A 39 -3.64 -4.46 -5.90
C ALA A 39 -2.83 -3.41 -5.13
N LEU A 40 -3.42 -2.25 -4.84
CA LEU A 40 -2.80 -1.18 -4.06
C LEU A 40 -2.57 -1.60 -2.60
N GLN A 41 -3.55 -2.25 -1.98
CA GLN A 41 -3.42 -2.80 -0.62
C GLN A 41 -2.23 -3.76 -0.54
N LYS A 42 -2.13 -4.71 -1.48
CA LYS A 42 -1.01 -5.66 -1.53
C LYS A 42 0.34 -4.96 -1.70
N TYR A 43 0.38 -3.91 -2.52
CA TYR A 43 1.59 -3.10 -2.68
C TYR A 43 1.97 -2.42 -1.37
N CYS A 44 1.04 -1.74 -0.69
CA CYS A 44 1.31 -1.03 0.57
C CYS A 44 1.82 -1.99 1.65
N VAL A 45 1.18 -3.15 1.82
CA VAL A 45 1.63 -4.18 2.77
C VAL A 45 3.06 -4.64 2.46
N LYS A 46 3.39 -4.83 1.17
CA LYS A 46 4.73 -5.25 0.77
C LYS A 46 5.78 -4.17 1.07
N VAL A 47 5.46 -2.90 0.84
CA VAL A 47 6.37 -1.79 1.15
C VAL A 47 6.65 -1.78 2.65
N LEU A 48 5.60 -1.81 3.48
CA LEU A 48 5.75 -1.80 4.94
C LEU A 48 6.57 -3.00 5.45
N ASP A 49 6.28 -4.21 4.97
CA ASP A 49 7.04 -5.42 5.34
C ASP A 49 8.52 -5.32 4.94
N THR A 50 8.82 -4.72 3.79
CA THR A 50 10.20 -4.51 3.36
C THR A 50 10.91 -3.50 4.25
N THR A 51 10.26 -2.37 4.54
CA THR A 51 10.79 -1.32 5.41
C THR A 51 11.02 -1.81 6.84
N GLU A 52 10.09 -2.60 7.39
CA GLU A 52 10.22 -3.18 8.74
C GLU A 52 11.43 -4.13 8.81
N LYS A 53 11.64 -4.95 7.78
CA LYS A 53 12.81 -5.84 7.69
C LYS A 53 14.12 -5.07 7.63
N GLU A 54 14.17 -4.01 6.83
CA GLU A 54 15.35 -3.14 6.73
C GLU A 54 15.68 -2.51 8.09
N ILE A 55 14.67 -2.00 8.81
CA ILE A 55 14.85 -1.45 10.17
C ILE A 55 15.36 -2.53 11.13
N THR A 56 14.80 -3.74 11.07
CA THR A 56 15.19 -4.84 11.94
C THR A 56 16.65 -5.24 11.73
N ILE A 57 17.11 -5.31 10.48
CA ILE A 57 18.52 -5.63 10.17
C ILE A 57 19.44 -4.54 10.72
N LEU A 58 19.10 -3.26 10.51
CA LEU A 58 19.90 -2.14 11.01
C LEU A 58 20.02 -2.15 12.54
N GLN A 59 18.95 -2.54 13.25
CA GLN A 59 18.97 -2.68 14.71
C GLN A 59 19.82 -3.86 15.18
N GLN A 60 19.82 -4.98 14.44
CA GLN A 60 20.67 -6.14 14.75
C GLN A 60 22.15 -5.84 14.54
N ASP A 61 22.49 -5.06 13.50
CA ASP A 61 23.86 -4.63 13.23
C ASP A 61 24.40 -3.65 14.29
N GLU A 62 23.52 -2.87 14.96
CA GLU A 62 23.89 -2.01 16.09
C GLU A 62 24.13 -2.78 17.41
N GLU A 63 23.56 -3.99 17.55
CA GLU A 63 23.67 -4.82 18.75
C GLU A 63 24.84 -5.83 18.72
N GLU A 64 25.57 -5.97 17.59
CA GLU A 64 26.79 -6.77 17.57
C GLU A 64 27.87 -6.13 18.47
N PRO A 65 28.34 -6.81 19.53
CA PRO A 65 29.42 -6.29 20.35
C PRO A 65 30.67 -6.18 19.48
N SER A 66 31.10 -4.95 19.24
CA SER A 66 32.53 -4.72 19.04
C SER A 66 33.17 -5.14 20.36
N TRP A 67 33.74 -6.36 20.38
CA TRP A 67 34.38 -7.13 21.47
C TRP A 67 33.48 -7.89 22.48
#